data_AF-A0A2H9RKS5-F1
#
_entry.id   AF-A0A2H9RKS5-F1
#
_cell.length_a   1.000
_cell.length_b   1.000
_cell.length_c   1.000
_cell.angle_alpha   90.00
_cell.angle_beta   90.00
_cell.angle_gamma   90.00
#
_symmetry.space_group_name_H-M   'P 1'
#
loop_
_entity.id
_entity.type
_entity.pdbx_description
1 polymer ?
#
loop_
_entity_poly.entity_id
_entity_poly.type
_entity_poly.pdbx_seq_one_letter_code
_entity_poly.pdbx_strand_id
1 'polypeptide(L)' 'MGKKKKGGDSKGKKAHKNKPTSKKYKFYTIEGTSVKRKQHCPRCGPGVFLADRKDRKHCGKCGYTEFVGKADKVAVK' A
#
# COMPACT_ATOMS: atom_id res chain seq x y z
N MET A 1 13.94 -43.47 41.48
CA MET A 1 14.87 -42.59 40.73
C MET A 1 14.60 -42.81 39.24
N GLY A 2 14.17 -41.89 38.37
CA GLY A 2 13.71 -40.51 38.50
C GLY A 2 12.75 -40.23 37.34
N LYS A 3 11.61 -39.59 37.65
CA LYS A 3 10.63 -39.11 36.68
C LYS A 3 11.23 -37.93 35.90
N LYS A 4 11.68 -38.13 34.66
CA LYS A 4 12.16 -37.02 33.81
C LYS A 4 10.95 -36.33 33.16
N LYS A 5 10.34 -35.39 33.90
CA LYS A 5 9.39 -34.42 33.34
C LYS A 5 10.11 -33.58 32.29
N LYS A 6 9.80 -33.77 31.00
CA LYS A 6 10.19 -32.81 29.96
C LYS A 6 9.24 -31.62 30.04
N GLY A 7 9.64 -30.61 30.80
CA GLY A 7 9.14 -29.25 30.64
C GLY A 7 9.63 -28.72 29.29
N GLY A 8 8.70 -28.37 28.42
CA GLY A 8 8.97 -27.65 27.18
C GLY A 8 8.11 -26.41 27.18
N ASP A 9 8.74 -25.25 27.30
CA ASP A 9 8.15 -23.93 27.33
C ASP A 9 7.17 -23.75 26.18
N SER A 10 5.87 -23.78 26.51
CA SER A 10 4.78 -23.61 25.58
C SER A 10 4.67 -22.15 25.14
N LYS A 11 5.59 -21.71 24.29
CA LYS A 11 5.38 -20.52 23.46
C LYS A 11 4.24 -20.84 22.49
N GLY A 12 3.02 -20.51 22.91
CA GLY A 12 1.80 -20.69 22.15
C GLY A 12 1.93 -20.17 20.72
N LYS A 13 1.30 -20.87 19.77
CA LYS A 13 1.28 -20.50 18.35
C LYS A 13 0.76 -19.05 18.24
N LYS A 14 1.55 -18.16 17.64
CA LYS A 14 1.16 -16.76 17.42
C LYS A 14 -0.17 -16.74 16.65
N ALA A 15 -1.14 -15.96 17.13
CA ALA A 15 -2.45 -15.84 16.51
C ALA A 15 -2.32 -15.45 15.02
N HIS A 16 -3.01 -16.19 14.15
CA HIS A 16 -3.08 -15.86 12.74
C HIS A 16 -3.88 -14.57 12.56
N LYS A 17 -3.19 -13.48 12.22
CA LYS A 17 -3.82 -12.20 11.90
C LYS A 17 -4.26 -12.22 10.44
N ASN A 18 -5.57 -12.10 10.22
CA ASN A 18 -6.12 -11.99 8.87
C ASN A 18 -5.67 -10.67 8.22
N LYS A 19 -5.16 -10.75 7.00
CA LYS A 19 -4.71 -9.57 6.24
C LYS A 19 -5.89 -9.06 5.41
N PRO A 20 -6.28 -7.79 5.55
CA PRO A 20 -7.41 -7.25 4.81
C PRO A 20 -7.12 -7.31 3.30
N THR A 21 -8.16 -7.62 2.53
CA THR A 21 -8.09 -7.71 1.08
C THR A 21 -7.75 -6.35 0.46
N SER A 22 -7.03 -6.37 -0.67
CA SER A 22 -6.58 -5.15 -1.32
C SER A 22 -7.75 -4.35 -1.89
N LYS A 23 -7.94 -3.11 -1.46
CA LYS A 23 -9.03 -2.21 -1.90
C LYS A 23 -8.71 -1.50 -3.23
N LYS A 24 -8.25 -2.24 -4.24
CA LYS A 24 -7.80 -1.70 -5.54
C LYS A 24 -8.93 -1.00 -6.33
N TYR A 25 -10.17 -1.43 -6.14
CA TYR A 25 -11.36 -0.87 -6.78
C TYR A 25 -11.55 0.63 -6.51
N LYS A 26 -11.03 1.16 -5.40
CA LYS A 26 -11.14 2.59 -5.04
C LYS A 26 -10.33 3.53 -5.93
N PHE A 27 -9.46 3.00 -6.78
CA PHE A 27 -8.59 3.79 -7.65
C PHE A 27 -9.18 4.03 -9.04
N TYR A 28 -10.38 3.49 -9.30
CA TYR A 28 -11.12 3.67 -10.52
C TYR A 28 -12.40 4.45 -10.20
N THR A 29 -12.60 5.57 -10.88
CA THR A 29 -13.83 6.37 -10.78
C THR A 29 -14.47 6.42 -12.16
N ILE A 30 -15.78 6.14 -12.21
CA ILE A 30 -16.56 6.16 -13.45
C ILE A 30 -17.31 7.49 -13.49
N GLU A 31 -17.02 8.32 -14.49
CA GLU A 31 -17.78 9.54 -14.78
C GLU A 31 -18.45 9.37 -16.14
N GLY A 32 -19.73 8.99 -16.13
CA GLY A 32 -20.53 8.76 -17.33
C GLY A 32 -19.93 7.67 -18.22
N THR A 33 -19.38 8.08 -19.37
CA THR A 33 -18.75 7.21 -20.38
C THR A 33 -17.24 7.06 -20.22
N SER A 34 -16.62 7.81 -19.30
CA SER A 34 -15.15 7.87 -19.14
C SER A 34 -14.69 7.28 -17.80
N VAL A 35 -13.62 6.48 -17.84
CA VAL A 35 -13.00 5.90 -16.64
C VAL A 35 -11.78 6.73 -16.27
N LYS A 36 -11.90 7.55 -15.21
CA LYS A 36 -10.75 8.27 -14.65
C LYS A 36 -9.93 7.30 -13.79
N ARG A 37 -8.65 7.16 -14.14
CA ARG A 37 -7.68 6.35 -13.40
C ARG A 37 -6.76 7.26 -12.60
N LYS A 38 -6.40 6.86 -11.38
CA LYS A 38 -5.37 7.59 -10.60
C LYS A 38 -3.99 7.51 -11.26
N GLN A 39 -3.12 8.43 -10.86
CA GLN A 39 -1.73 8.54 -11.33
C GLN A 39 -1.02 7.17 -11.31
N HIS A 40 -0.49 6.79 -12.47
CA HIS A 40 0.24 5.55 -12.68
C HIS A 40 1.74 5.82 -12.68
N CYS A 41 2.53 4.82 -12.30
CA CYS A 41 3.98 4.97 -12.34
C CYS A 41 4.47 4.95 -13.81
N PRO A 42 5.25 5.96 -14.26
CA PRO A 42 5.75 6.03 -15.64
C PRO A 42 6.70 4.89 -15.99
N ARG A 43 7.35 4.27 -14.99
CA ARG A 43 8.28 3.15 -15.20
C ARG A 43 7.60 1.77 -15.15
N CYS A 44 6.52 1.64 -14.38
CA CYS A 44 5.86 0.34 -14.18
C CYS A 44 4.65 0.13 -15.09
N GLY A 45 4.21 1.17 -15.78
CA GLY A 45 3.13 1.10 -16.75
C GLY A 45 1.71 1.08 -16.13
N PRO A 46 0.69 0.92 -16.99
CA PRO A 46 -0.71 0.94 -16.58
C PRO A 46 -1.02 -0.24 -15.66
N GLY A 47 -1.61 0.05 -14.50
CA GLY A 47 -1.98 -0.94 -13.48
C GLY A 47 -1.20 -0.85 -12.16
N VAL A 48 -0.08 -0.11 -12.14
CA VAL A 48 0.62 0.23 -10.89
C VAL A 48 0.32 1.67 -10.50
N PHE A 49 -0.55 1.81 -9.50
CA PHE A 49 -0.89 3.10 -8.93
C PHE A 49 0.20 3.64 -8.01
N LEU A 50 0.41 4.95 -8.08
CA LEU A 50 1.22 5.67 -7.11
C LEU A 50 0.43 5.82 -5.80
N ALA A 51 1.09 5.59 -4.67
CA ALA A 51 0.51 5.83 -3.36
C ALA A 51 0.59 7.33 -3.05
N ASP A 52 -0.53 8.02 -3.16
CA ASP A 52 -0.65 9.43 -2.78
C ASP A 52 -0.60 9.57 -1.25
N ARG A 53 0.51 10.11 -0.74
CA ARG A 53 0.67 10.59 0.63
C ARG A 53 0.82 12.10 0.60
N LYS A 54 0.65 12.76 1.75
CA LYS A 54 0.64 14.23 1.84
C LYS A 54 1.88 14.89 1.24
N ASP A 55 3.04 14.25 1.39
CA ASP A 55 4.34 14.83 1.03
C ASP A 55 5.01 14.12 -0.16
N ARG A 56 4.43 13.01 -0.63
CA ARG A 56 5.04 12.16 -1.67
C ARG A 56 4.06 11.24 -2.37
N LYS A 57 4.34 10.94 -3.63
CA LYS A 57 3.75 9.85 -4.40
C LYS A 57 4.78 8.74 -4.51
N HIS A 58 4.43 7.53 -4.06
CA HIS A 58 5.37 6.41 -4.01
C HIS A 58 4.87 5.20 -4.82
N CYS A 59 5.70 4.65 -5.69
CA CYS A 59 5.43 3.43 -6.43
C CYS A 59 5.86 2.20 -5.62
N GLY A 60 4.88 1.37 -5.23
CA GLY A 60 5.16 0.13 -4.48
C GLY A 60 5.89 -0.97 -5.24
N LYS A 61 6.07 -0.85 -6.58
CA LYS A 61 6.71 -1.88 -7.42
C LYS A 61 8.18 -1.56 -7.71
N CYS A 62 8.51 -0.31 -8.06
CA CYS A 62 9.87 0.09 -8.45
C CYS A 62 10.55 1.07 -7.48
N GLY A 63 9.88 1.46 -6.39
CA GLY A 63 10.42 2.43 -5.43
C GLY A 63 10.47 3.88 -5.94
N TYR A 64 9.92 4.16 -7.13
CA TYR A 64 9.85 5.53 -7.64
C TYR A 64 9.07 6.41 -6.68
N THR A 65 9.69 7.51 -6.26
CA THR A 65 9.07 8.46 -5.33
C THR A 65 9.16 9.85 -5.93
N GLU A 66 8.02 10.47 -6.17
CA GLU A 66 7.93 11.91 -6.44
C GLU A 66 7.60 12.59 -5.12
N PHE A 67 8.47 13.48 -4.67
CA PHE A 67 8.15 14.36 -3.56
C PHE A 67 7.42 15.56 -4.11
N VAL A 68 6.14 15.68 -3.79
CA VAL A 68 5.37 16.88 -4.12
C VAL A 68 5.79 17.90 -3.08
N GLY A 69 6.94 18.54 -3.32
CA GLY A 69 7.45 19.63 -2.50
C GLY A 69 6.39 20.73 -2.44
N LYS A 70 6.32 21.43 -1.30
CA LYS A 70 5.45 22.60 -1.10
C LYS A 70 5.78 23.68 -2.15
N ALA A 71 5.19 23.60 -3.33
CA ALA A 71 5.23 24.63 -4.37
C ALA A 71 3.88 24.72 -5.13
N ASP A 72 3.18 23.60 -5.35
CA ASP A 72 2.00 23.57 -6.25
C ASP A 72 0.64 23.83 -5.58
N LYS A 73 0.60 24.53 -4.43
CA LYS A 73 -0.64 25.14 -3.91
C LYS A 73 -0.75 26.65 -4.18
N VAL A 74 0.13 27.23 -5.01
CA VAL A 74 0.18 28.68 -5.30
C VAL A 74 -0.29 29.03 -6.72
N ALA A 75 -0.76 28.07 -7.53
CA ALA A 75 -1.12 28.33 -8.94
C ALA A 75 -2.49 27.78 -9.36
N VAL A 76 -3.51 27.93 -8.52
CA VAL A 76 -4.90 28.05 -9.01
C VAL A 76 -5.47 29.30 -8.37
N LYS A 77 -5.30 30.42 -9.10
CA LYS A 77 -5.95 31.69 -8.86
C LYS A 77 -7.43 31.58 -9.27
#